data_AF-A0A645IL04-F1
#
_entry.id   AF-A0A645IL04-F1
#
_cell.length_a   1.000
_cell.length_b   1.000
_cell.length_c   1.000
_cell.angle_alpha   90.00
_cell.angle_beta   90.00
_cell.angle_gamma   90.00
#
_symmetry.space_group_name_H-M   'P 1'
#
loop_
_entity.id
_entity.type
_entity.pdbx_description
1 polymer ?
#
loop_
_entity_poly.entity_id
_entity_poly.type
_entity_poly.pdbx_seq_one_letter_code
_entity_poly.pdbx_strand_id
1 'polypeptide(L)'
;MVVGSSSSKCFKDVANGEYVVGLTYDNGAVTMLGAPDYEMRYPSNGTSGKDSCFAIIENCKHPDAAKAFVEAMSSKEGTEQMYAVYGGVRFTNSLVTEPETFQLGKTKDIKWVERPVSELTEKKDELLAKWNDLYSRIYK
;
A
#
# COMPACT_ATOMS: atom_id res chain seq x y z
N MET A 1 1.38 9.27 -19.85
CA MET A 1 1.31 8.46 -18.62
C MET A 1 1.33 7.00 -19.02
N VAL A 2 2.19 6.18 -18.41
CA VAL A 2 2.24 4.74 -18.67
C VAL A 2 1.49 4.03 -17.53
N VAL A 3 0.60 3.12 -17.88
CA VAL A 3 -0.06 2.23 -16.92
C VAL A 3 0.64 0.88 -17.01
N GLY A 4 1.40 0.54 -15.96
CA GLY A 4 2.12 -0.73 -15.90
C GLY A 4 1.17 -1.93 -15.78
N SER A 5 1.63 -3.10 -16.22
CA SER A 5 0.91 -4.37 -16.07
C SER A 5 0.94 -4.92 -14.64
N SER A 6 1.81 -4.38 -13.78
CA SER A 6 1.89 -4.72 -12.37
C SER A 6 2.26 -3.50 -11.54
N SER A 7 1.87 -3.54 -10.27
CA SER A 7 2.19 -2.47 -9.32
C SER A 7 3.69 -2.42 -9.00
N SER A 8 4.39 -3.56 -9.08
CA SER A 8 5.83 -3.64 -8.82
C SER A 8 6.71 -3.08 -9.93
N LYS A 9 6.20 -3.08 -11.17
CA LYS A 9 6.89 -2.45 -12.30
C LYS A 9 7.12 -0.96 -12.05
N CYS A 10 6.16 -0.25 -11.44
CA CYS A 10 6.26 1.19 -11.21
C CYS A 10 7.52 1.62 -10.44
N PHE A 11 7.81 1.03 -9.27
CA PHE A 11 8.97 1.44 -8.47
C PHE A 11 10.28 0.83 -8.97
N LYS A 12 10.24 -0.34 -9.62
CA LYS A 12 11.43 -0.97 -10.23
C LYS A 12 11.92 -0.19 -11.44
N ASP A 13 11.01 0.22 -12.31
CA ASP A 13 11.36 0.98 -13.50
C ASP A 13 11.93 2.36 -13.16
N VAL A 14 11.40 3.01 -12.11
CA VAL A 14 11.99 4.27 -11.61
C VAL A 14 13.39 4.03 -11.06
N ALA A 15 13.57 3.01 -10.22
CA ALA A 15 14.89 2.66 -9.68
C ALA A 15 15.90 2.27 -10.78
N ASN A 16 15.44 1.70 -11.89
CA ASN A 16 16.26 1.35 -13.05
C ASN A 16 16.50 2.54 -14.01
N GLY A 17 15.90 3.71 -13.75
CA GLY A 17 16.01 4.88 -14.63
C GLY A 17 15.16 4.81 -15.91
N GLU A 18 14.26 3.84 -16.04
CA GLU A 18 13.32 3.76 -17.18
C GLU A 18 12.28 4.90 -17.13
N TYR A 19 11.87 5.32 -15.92
CA TYR A 19 10.98 6.46 -15.69
C TYR A 19 11.50 7.38 -14.59
N VAL A 20 11.24 8.68 -14.72
CA VAL A 20 11.70 9.69 -13.75
C VAL A 20 10.85 9.71 -12.47
N VAL A 21 9.55 9.44 -12.59
CA VAL A 21 8.58 9.51 -11.48
C VAL A 21 7.57 8.37 -11.59
N GLY A 22 7.26 7.74 -10.46
CA GLY A 22 6.24 6.70 -10.33
C GLY A 22 5.26 7.02 -9.20
N LEU A 23 3.96 6.86 -9.45
CA LEU A 23 2.92 6.96 -8.42
C LEU A 23 2.66 5.56 -7.84
N THR A 24 3.13 5.32 -6.63
CA THR A 24 3.17 3.99 -6.02
C THR A 24 2.87 4.02 -4.51
N TYR A 25 3.01 2.88 -3.84
CA TYR A 25 2.77 2.67 -2.41
C TYR A 25 4.08 2.39 -1.63
N ASP A 26 4.07 2.76 -0.35
CA ASP A 26 5.21 2.68 0.59
C ASP A 26 5.95 1.34 0.56
N ASN A 27 5.21 0.22 0.72
CA ASN A 27 5.81 -1.12 0.80
C ASN A 27 6.70 -1.45 -0.41
N GLY A 28 6.24 -1.12 -1.62
CA GLY A 28 7.06 -1.31 -2.81
C GLY A 28 8.22 -0.33 -2.87
N ALA A 29 7.94 0.96 -2.65
CA ALA A 29 8.91 2.03 -2.83
C ALA A 29 10.11 1.94 -1.86
N VAL A 30 9.88 1.52 -0.62
CA VAL A 30 10.94 1.44 0.40
C VAL A 30 12.03 0.43 0.02
N THR A 31 11.65 -0.64 -0.68
CA THR A 31 12.61 -1.69 -1.09
C THR A 31 13.66 -1.19 -2.06
N MET A 32 13.44 -0.04 -2.69
CA MET A 32 14.32 0.57 -3.69
C MET A 32 15.23 1.67 -3.12
N LEU A 33 15.15 2.01 -1.83
CA LEU A 33 15.94 3.12 -1.24
C LEU A 33 17.47 2.94 -1.31
N GLY A 34 17.97 1.75 -1.65
CA GLY A 34 19.38 1.50 -1.93
C GLY A 34 19.80 1.75 -3.39
N ALA A 35 18.87 2.02 -4.29
CA ALA A 35 19.15 2.34 -5.69
C ALA A 35 19.77 3.74 -5.82
N PRO A 36 20.71 3.95 -6.76
CA PRO A 36 21.30 5.26 -7.00
C PRO A 36 20.23 6.26 -7.47
N ASP A 37 20.33 7.51 -6.99
CA ASP A 37 19.47 8.62 -7.40
C ASP A 37 17.95 8.37 -7.25
N TYR A 38 17.57 7.50 -6.30
CA TYR A 38 16.17 7.18 -5.98
C TYR A 38 15.75 7.80 -4.66
N GLU A 39 14.57 8.44 -4.64
CA GLU A 39 13.95 8.91 -3.41
C GLU A 39 12.45 8.63 -3.36
N MET A 40 11.95 8.39 -2.15
CA MET A 40 10.52 8.30 -1.88
C MET A 40 10.02 9.64 -1.32
N ARG A 41 8.95 10.18 -1.91
CA ARG A 41 8.35 11.46 -1.52
C ARG A 41 6.85 11.32 -1.33
N TYR A 42 6.35 11.90 -0.24
CA TYR A 42 4.91 12.10 -0.04
C TYR A 42 4.47 13.42 -0.69
N PRO A 43 3.37 13.45 -1.46
CA PRO A 43 2.88 14.67 -2.08
C PRO A 43 2.53 15.75 -1.03
N SER A 44 2.91 17.00 -1.30
CA SER A 44 2.66 18.14 -0.39
C SER A 44 1.16 18.48 -0.24
N ASN A 45 0.35 18.17 -1.26
CA ASN A 45 -1.10 18.28 -1.19
C ASN A 45 -1.75 17.16 -0.36
N GLY A 46 -1.01 16.09 -0.09
CA GLY A 46 -1.36 15.00 0.82
C GLY A 46 -1.47 13.64 0.14
N THR A 47 -1.58 12.60 0.96
CA THR A 47 -1.77 11.21 0.53
C THR A 47 -2.79 10.51 1.43
N SER A 48 -3.37 9.41 0.94
CA SER A 48 -4.25 8.55 1.75
C SER A 48 -3.54 7.27 2.16
N GLY A 49 -3.75 6.83 3.39
CA GLY A 49 -3.41 5.46 3.82
C GLY A 49 -4.46 4.45 3.36
N LYS A 50 -4.08 3.17 3.33
CA LYS A 50 -5.03 2.05 3.34
C LYS A 50 -4.59 1.04 4.38
N ASP A 51 -5.56 0.50 5.11
CA ASP A 51 -5.32 -0.63 5.98
C ASP A 51 -5.45 -1.93 5.16
N SER A 52 -4.62 -2.91 5.51
CA SER A 52 -4.80 -4.27 5.00
C SER A 52 -5.43 -5.07 6.13
N CYS A 53 -6.48 -5.82 5.82
CA CYS A 53 -7.24 -6.58 6.80
C CYS A 53 -7.20 -8.07 6.50
N PHE A 54 -7.32 -8.88 7.54
CA PHE A 54 -7.68 -10.28 7.42
C PHE A 54 -9.21 -10.40 7.53
N ALA A 55 -9.81 -11.22 6.67
CA ALA A 55 -11.24 -11.49 6.68
C ALA A 55 -11.49 -13.00 6.68
N ILE A 56 -12.51 -13.43 7.42
CA ILE A 56 -12.96 -14.82 7.43
C ILE A 56 -14.16 -14.92 6.49
N ILE A 57 -14.09 -15.84 5.52
CA ILE A 57 -15.21 -16.13 4.64
C ILE A 57 -16.33 -16.78 5.44
N GLU A 58 -17.55 -16.29 5.27
CA GLU A 58 -18.73 -16.87 5.90
C GLU A 58 -18.89 -18.34 5.51
N ASN A 59 -19.25 -19.20 6.47
CA ASN A 59 -19.40 -20.64 6.28
C ASN A 59 -18.13 -21.36 5.77
N CYS A 60 -16.93 -20.87 6.10
CA CYS A 60 -15.69 -21.57 5.76
C CYS A 60 -15.61 -22.96 6.42
N LYS A 61 -14.88 -23.89 5.79
CA LYS A 61 -14.79 -25.29 6.24
C LYS A 61 -14.16 -25.48 7.62
N HIS A 62 -13.34 -24.52 8.06
CA HIS A 62 -12.55 -24.60 9.28
C HIS A 62 -12.62 -23.27 10.05
N PRO A 63 -13.77 -22.93 10.67
CA PRO A 63 -13.99 -21.62 11.29
C PRO A 63 -13.04 -21.34 12.45
N ASP A 64 -12.73 -22.34 13.28
CA ASP A 64 -11.85 -22.16 14.43
C ASP A 64 -10.40 -21.92 14.01
N ALA A 65 -9.93 -22.64 12.99
CA ALA A 65 -8.60 -22.42 12.42
C ALA A 65 -8.49 -21.04 11.74
N ALA A 66 -9.54 -20.60 11.05
CA ALA A 66 -9.59 -19.26 10.45
C ALA A 66 -9.53 -18.16 11.52
N LYS A 67 -10.26 -18.30 12.63
CA LYS A 67 -10.19 -17.37 13.77
C LYS A 67 -8.80 -17.35 14.38
N ALA A 68 -8.24 -18.53 14.69
CA ALA A 68 -6.90 -18.64 15.25
C ALA A 68 -5.84 -17.98 14.35
N PHE A 69 -5.97 -18.11 13.03
CA PHE A 69 -5.09 -17.43 12.08
C PHE A 69 -5.22 -15.90 12.18
N VAL A 70 -6.44 -15.36 12.14
CA VAL A 70 -6.64 -13.90 12.25
C VAL A 70 -6.09 -13.35 13.56
N GLU A 71 -6.34 -14.04 14.67
CA GLU A 71 -5.82 -13.68 15.99
C GLU A 71 -4.28 -13.71 16.03
N ALA A 72 -3.68 -14.78 15.51
CA ALA A 72 -2.22 -14.92 15.45
C ALA A 72 -1.58 -13.80 14.62
N MET A 73 -2.09 -13.54 13.42
CA MET A 73 -1.53 -12.52 12.53
C MET A 73 -1.76 -11.09 13.03
N SER A 74 -2.85 -10.85 13.77
CA SER A 74 -3.16 -9.53 14.34
C SER A 74 -2.45 -9.28 15.68
N SER A 75 -1.86 -10.32 16.29
CA SER A 75 -1.07 -10.17 17.52
C SER A 75 0.17 -9.31 17.30
N LYS A 76 0.78 -8.85 18.41
CA LYS A 76 2.06 -8.13 18.37
C LYS A 76 3.13 -8.95 17.65
N GLU A 77 3.29 -10.21 18.03
CA GLU A 77 4.29 -11.11 17.46
C GLU A 77 4.03 -11.38 15.98
N GLY A 78 2.79 -11.68 15.60
CA GLY A 78 2.43 -11.92 14.19
C GLY A 78 2.67 -10.69 13.32
N THR A 79 2.37 -9.50 13.84
CA THR A 79 2.64 -8.24 13.14
C THR A 79 4.14 -7.96 13.00
N GLU A 80 4.93 -8.22 14.05
CA GLU A 80 6.39 -8.10 14.02
C GLU A 80 7.02 -9.08 13.02
N GLN A 81 6.57 -10.33 13.00
CA GLN A 81 7.03 -11.34 12.04
C GLN A 81 6.68 -10.96 10.59
N MET A 82 5.46 -10.48 10.36
CA MET A 82 5.05 -9.98 9.04
C MET A 82 5.96 -8.84 8.56
N TYR A 83 6.29 -7.90 9.44
CA TYR A 83 7.19 -6.83 9.10
C TYR A 83 8.62 -7.33 8.83
N ALA A 84 9.11 -8.30 9.60
CA ALA A 84 10.43 -8.89 9.35
C ALA A 84 10.53 -9.56 7.97
N VAL A 85 9.42 -10.11 7.45
CA VAL A 85 9.38 -10.75 6.13
C VAL A 85 9.16 -9.75 5.00
N TYR A 86 8.21 -8.83 5.14
CA TYR A 86 7.78 -7.97 4.04
C TYR A 86 8.36 -6.55 4.09
N GLY A 87 8.68 -6.05 5.28
CA GLY A 87 9.06 -4.66 5.50
C GLY A 87 8.01 -3.65 5.02
N GLY A 88 8.36 -2.37 5.05
CA GLY A 88 7.67 -1.32 4.27
C GLY A 88 6.20 -1.09 4.56
N VAL A 89 5.69 -1.55 5.70
CA VAL A 89 4.32 -1.32 6.14
C VAL A 89 4.31 -0.58 7.45
N ARG A 90 3.31 0.29 7.64
CA ARG A 90 3.01 0.91 8.93
C ARG A 90 2.16 -0.05 9.76
N PHE A 91 2.37 -0.03 11.06
CA PHE A 91 1.66 -0.89 12.00
C PHE A 91 0.28 -0.33 12.35
N THR A 92 -0.75 -1.17 12.28
CA THR A 92 -2.09 -0.88 12.82
C THR A 92 -2.25 -1.37 14.26
N ASN A 93 -1.37 -2.27 14.72
CA ASN A 93 -1.32 -2.73 16.10
C ASN A 93 -0.45 -1.78 16.95
N SER A 94 -1.07 -1.07 17.89
CA SER A 94 -0.40 -0.09 18.76
C SER A 94 0.59 -0.68 19.75
N LEU A 95 0.65 -2.01 19.90
CA LEU A 95 1.62 -2.70 20.74
C LEU A 95 2.96 -2.94 20.04
N VAL A 96 3.04 -2.69 18.73
CA VAL A 96 4.26 -2.86 17.94
C VAL A 96 5.03 -1.54 17.90
N THR A 97 6.32 -1.62 18.23
CA THR A 97 7.24 -0.50 18.13
C THR A 97 7.98 -0.57 16.79
N GLU A 98 8.18 0.58 16.15
CA GLU A 98 9.00 0.67 14.93
C GLU A 98 10.43 0.14 15.21
N PRO A 99 10.89 -0.90 14.50
CA PRO A 99 12.24 -1.42 14.67
C PRO A 99 13.27 -0.44 14.09
N GLU A 100 14.56 -0.62 14.40
CA GLU A 100 15.65 0.19 13.83
C GLU A 100 15.72 0.11 12.29
N THR A 101 15.24 -0.99 11.72
CA THR A 101 15.12 -1.21 10.28
C THR A 101 13.93 -0.49 9.64
N PHE A 102 13.19 0.34 10.39
CA PHE A 102 12.05 1.11 9.89
C PHE A 102 12.51 2.29 9.04
N GLN A 103 12.11 2.27 7.77
CA GLN A 103 12.61 3.21 6.76
C GLN A 103 11.54 4.19 6.25
N LEU A 104 10.28 4.02 6.64
CA LEU A 104 9.23 4.95 6.22
C LEU A 104 9.33 6.26 7.01
N GLY A 105 9.02 7.39 6.37
CA GLY A 105 8.95 8.70 7.05
C GLY A 105 7.98 8.68 8.24
N LYS A 106 8.14 9.59 9.21
CA LYS A 106 7.28 9.60 10.40
C LYS A 106 5.85 9.95 10.01
N THR A 107 4.87 9.24 10.57
CA THR A 107 3.44 9.46 10.29
C THR A 107 3.01 10.92 10.50
N LYS A 108 3.56 11.59 11.52
CA LYS A 108 3.27 13.00 11.83
C LYS A 108 3.77 14.02 10.80
N ASP A 109 4.75 13.63 9.98
CA ASP A 109 5.36 14.50 8.96
C ASP A 109 4.60 14.39 7.63
N ILE A 110 3.59 13.50 7.54
CA ILE A 110 2.80 13.24 6.34
C ILE A 110 1.46 13.97 6.45
N LYS A 111 1.08 14.68 5.39
CA LYS A 111 -0.26 15.23 5.25
C LYS A 111 -1.22 14.13 4.80
N TRP A 112 -1.96 13.56 5.76
CA TRP A 112 -2.97 12.56 5.49
C TRP A 112 -4.27 13.17 4.99
N VAL A 113 -4.83 12.55 3.96
CA VAL A 113 -6.15 12.87 3.40
C VAL A 113 -7.08 11.69 3.66
N GLU A 114 -8.28 11.99 4.13
CA GLU A 114 -9.31 10.99 4.34
C GLU A 114 -9.74 10.36 3.01
N ARG A 115 -9.83 9.03 3.01
CA ARG A 115 -10.31 8.25 1.86
C ARG A 115 -11.73 7.77 2.17
N PRO A 116 -12.78 8.27 1.49
CA PRO A 116 -14.15 7.85 1.75
C PRO A 116 -14.42 6.47 1.14
N VAL A 117 -13.95 5.40 1.80
CA VAL A 117 -13.93 4.03 1.25
C VAL A 117 -15.33 3.54 0.87
N SER A 118 -16.35 3.82 1.68
CA SER A 118 -17.73 3.40 1.40
C SER A 118 -18.25 4.04 0.11
N GLU A 119 -18.14 5.35 -0.04
CA GLU A 119 -18.59 6.06 -1.24
C GLU A 119 -17.81 5.63 -2.49
N LEU A 120 -16.49 5.45 -2.36
CA LEU A 120 -15.65 4.98 -3.47
C LEU A 120 -16.03 3.56 -3.89
N THR A 121 -16.48 2.74 -2.95
CA THR A 121 -16.94 1.36 -3.22
C THR A 121 -18.28 1.39 -3.96
N GLU A 122 -19.23 2.21 -3.53
CA GLU A 122 -20.54 2.39 -4.18
C GLU A 122 -20.40 2.95 -5.61
N LYS A 123 -19.46 3.89 -5.82
CA LYS A 123 -19.23 4.55 -7.11
C LYS A 123 -18.19 3.86 -8.00
N LYS A 124 -17.72 2.67 -7.62
CA LYS A 124 -16.59 2.00 -8.30
C LYS A 124 -16.78 1.93 -9.81
N ASP A 125 -17.94 1.47 -10.27
CA ASP A 125 -18.21 1.25 -11.69
C ASP A 125 -18.26 2.57 -12.48
N GLU A 126 -18.88 3.61 -11.90
CA GLU A 126 -18.91 4.96 -12.49
C GLU A 126 -17.50 5.54 -12.64
N LEU A 127 -16.68 5.42 -11.58
CA LEU A 127 -15.30 5.92 -11.58
C LEU A 127 -14.44 5.21 -12.62
N LEU A 128 -14.57 3.88 -12.74
CA LEU A 128 -13.85 3.10 -13.75
C LEU A 128 -14.29 3.46 -15.17
N ALA A 129 -15.59 3.65 -15.40
CA ALA A 129 -16.12 4.08 -16.70
C ALA A 129 -15.55 5.45 -17.09
N LYS A 130 -15.56 6.41 -16.17
CA LYS A 130 -15.00 7.76 -16.39
C LYS A 130 -13.49 7.72 -16.64
N TRP A 131 -12.75 6.89 -15.90
CA TRP A 131 -11.32 6.70 -16.12
C TRP A 131 -11.03 6.17 -17.54
N ASN A 132 -11.74 5.11 -17.96
CA ASN A 132 -11.55 4.51 -19.27
C ASN A 132 -11.86 5.48 -20.41
N ASP A 133 -12.93 6.27 -20.28
CA ASP A 133 -13.28 7.32 -21.25
C ASP A 133 -12.21 8.43 -21.32
N LEU A 134 -11.70 8.89 -20.17
CA LEU A 134 -10.62 9.89 -20.16
C LEU A 134 -9.32 9.35 -20.76
N TYR A 135 -8.91 8.15 -20.35
CA TYR A 135 -7.67 7.54 -20.79
C TYR A 135 -7.68 7.30 -22.31
N SER A 136 -8.77 6.71 -22.83
CA SER A 136 -8.94 6.45 -24.26
C SER A 136 -9.10 7.71 -25.12
N ARG A 137 -9.45 8.87 -24.55
CA ARG A 137 -9.47 10.15 -25.28
C ARG A 137 -8.11 10.83 -25.33
N ILE A 138 -7.36 10.78 -24.23
CA ILE A 138 -6.09 11.52 -24.09
C ILE A 138 -4.92 10.75 -24.71
N TYR A 139 -4.90 9.43 -24.61
CA TYR A 139 -3.75 8.59 -24.95
C TYR A 139 -4.00 7.67 -26.16
N LYS A 140 -4.65 8.19 -27.21
CA LYS A 140 -4.73 7.52 -28.52
C LYS A 140 -3.40 7.55 -29.26
#